data_AF-A0A8B3E6F7-F1
#
_entry.id   AF-A0A8B3E6F7-F1
#
_cell.length_a   1.000
_cell.length_b   1.000
_cell.length_c   1.000
_cell.angle_alpha   90.00
_cell.angle_beta   90.00
_cell.angle_gamma   90.00
#
_symmetry.space_group_name_H-M   'P 1'
#
loop_
_entity.id
_entity.type
_entity.pdbx_description
1 polymer ?
#
loop_
_entity_poly.entity_id
_entity_poly.type
_entity_poly.pdbx_seq_one_letter_code
_entity_poly.pdbx_strand_id
1 'polypeptide(L)'
;MALIISIDCCGVVIDSLESNSKTINAIVTKAQEQGQKVWLRICLKDVSQNIDIELCCGEPPSNAVPPAAKRGSLIEKNIKKLWLELGCAGEQVNAQKISAFLLYFQSYINQS
;
A
#
# COMPACT_ATOMS: atom_id res chain seq x y z
N MET A 1 -9.43 1.99 -13.54
CA MET A 1 -8.68 1.58 -12.33
C MET A 1 -8.29 2.79 -11.48
N ALA A 2 -8.48 2.71 -10.17
CA ALA A 2 -8.11 3.75 -9.20
C ALA A 2 -7.19 3.16 -8.12
N LEU A 3 -6.23 3.95 -7.67
CA LEU A 3 -5.31 3.60 -6.59
C LEU A 3 -5.70 4.40 -5.35
N ILE A 4 -6.04 3.71 -4.27
CA ILE A 4 -6.39 4.31 -2.98
C ILE A 4 -5.29 3.92 -2.00
N ILE A 5 -4.69 4.90 -1.34
CA ILE A 5 -3.62 4.65 -0.37
C ILE A 5 -4.08 5.18 0.97
N SER A 6 -4.09 4.29 1.95
CA SER A 6 -4.42 4.58 3.35
C SER A 6 -3.16 4.36 4.19
N ILE A 7 -2.70 5.41 4.86
CA ILE A 7 -1.57 5.33 5.79
C ILE A 7 -2.08 5.51 7.21
N ASP A 8 -1.79 4.57 8.10
CA ASP A 8 -2.04 4.72 9.53
C ASP A 8 -0.71 4.93 10.26
N CYS A 9 -0.56 6.10 10.87
CA CYS A 9 0.54 6.39 11.79
C CYS A 9 -0.03 6.63 13.18
N CYS A 10 0.03 5.60 14.04
CA CYS A 10 -0.44 5.67 15.42
C CYS A 10 -1.89 6.20 15.58
N GLY A 11 -2.80 5.80 14.70
CA GLY A 11 -4.22 6.20 14.74
C GLY A 11 -4.56 7.43 13.91
N VAL A 12 -3.58 8.06 13.24
CA VAL A 12 -3.83 9.07 12.21
C VAL A 12 -3.94 8.37 10.86
N VAL A 13 -5.16 8.29 10.33
CA VAL A 13 -5.43 7.72 9.01
C VAL A 13 -5.40 8.81 7.94
N ILE A 14 -4.51 8.67 6.97
CA ILE A 14 -4.41 9.51 5.79
C ILE A 14 -4.90 8.70 4.60
N ASP A 15 -6.14 8.95 4.18
CA ASP A 15 -6.72 8.38 2.97
C ASP A 15 -6.53 9.35 1.81
N SER A 16 -5.93 8.89 0.72
CA SER A 16 -5.83 9.69 -0.50
C SER A 16 -5.87 8.84 -1.77
N LEU A 17 -6.67 9.32 -2.72
CA LEU A 17 -6.72 8.83 -4.11
C LEU A 17 -5.53 9.35 -4.95
N GLU A 18 -4.87 10.42 -4.50
CA GLU A 18 -3.78 11.10 -5.22
C GLU A 18 -2.46 11.06 -4.43
N SER A 19 -2.35 10.17 -3.44
CA SER A 19 -1.12 10.04 -2.67
C SER A 19 0.03 9.62 -3.59
N ASN A 20 0.91 10.57 -3.88
CA ASN A 20 2.12 10.32 -4.64
C ASN A 20 3.22 9.76 -3.72
N SER A 21 4.20 9.11 -4.31
CA SER A 21 5.34 8.50 -3.61
C SER A 21 6.08 9.48 -2.68
N LYS A 22 6.10 10.78 -3.02
CA LYS A 22 6.76 11.81 -2.19
C LYS A 22 6.01 12.03 -0.87
N THR A 23 4.69 12.13 -0.91
CA THR A 23 3.86 12.31 0.30
C THR A 23 3.98 11.12 1.24
N ILE A 24 3.93 9.90 0.69
CA ILE A 24 4.09 8.66 1.47
C ILE A 24 5.48 8.62 2.12
N ASN A 25 6.54 8.90 1.35
CA ASN A 25 7.89 8.98 1.91
C ASN A 25 7.97 9.98 3.06
N ALA A 26 7.44 11.19 2.88
CA ALA A 26 7.50 12.22 3.91
C ALA A 26 6.78 11.79 5.21
N ILE A 27 5.61 11.17 5.10
CA ILE A 27 4.83 10.69 6.26
C ILE A 27 5.59 9.56 6.97
N VAL A 28 6.02 8.53 6.22
CA VAL A 28 6.71 7.37 6.77
C VAL A 28 8.02 7.79 7.43
N THR A 29 8.83 8.61 6.76
CA THR A 29 10.11 9.11 7.31
C THR A 29 9.88 9.90 8.59
N LYS A 30 8.92 10.83 8.60
CA LYS A 30 8.62 11.62 9.81
C LYS A 30 8.15 10.76 10.97
N ALA A 31 7.29 9.77 10.72
CA ALA A 31 6.83 8.84 11.75
C ALA A 31 7.99 7.99 12.29
N GLN A 32 8.87 7.50 11.41
CA GLN A 32 10.06 6.74 11.79
C GLN A 32 11.05 7.58 12.61
N GLU A 33 11.31 8.83 12.24
CA GLU A 33 12.13 9.77 13.02
C GLU A 33 11.57 10.01 14.43
N GLN A 34 10.25 9.93 14.59
CA GLN A 34 9.56 10.05 15.86
C GLN A 34 9.45 8.72 16.64
N GLY A 35 10.03 7.63 16.12
CA GLY A 35 9.94 6.30 16.73
C GLY A 35 8.55 5.69 16.69
N GLN A 36 7.67 6.19 15.82
CA GLN A 36 6.30 5.71 15.69
C GLN A 36 6.22 4.44 14.85
N LYS A 37 5.27 3.57 15.21
CA LYS A 37 4.90 2.43 14.36
C LYS A 37 4.07 2.95 13.20
N VAL A 38 4.41 2.51 12.00
CA VAL A 38 3.70 2.86 10.77
C VAL A 38 3.06 1.60 10.22
N TRP A 39 1.78 1.70 9.88
CA TRP A 39 1.08 0.72 9.07
C TRP A 39 0.65 1.37 7.77
N LEU A 40 0.95 0.73 6.65
CA LEU A 40 0.52 1.19 5.35
C LEU A 40 -0.41 0.15 4.74
N ARG A 41 -1.55 0.62 4.24
CA ARG A 41 -2.54 -0.17 3.51
C ARG A 41 -2.76 0.47 2.14
N ILE A 42 -2.43 -0.26 1.09
CA ILE A 42 -2.68 0.16 -0.29
C ILE A 42 -3.83 -0.67 -0.84
N CYS A 43 -4.89 0.01 -1.26
CA CYS A 43 -6.08 -0.57 -1.86
C CYS A 43 -6.12 -0.23 -3.35
N LEU A 44 -5.96 -1.24 -4.20
CA LEU A 44 -6.21 -1.08 -5.63
C LEU A 44 -7.65 -1.41 -5.93
N LYS A 45 -8.39 -0.47 -6.51
CA LYS A 45 -9.77 -0.69 -6.91
C LYS A 45 -9.95 -0.50 -8.41
N ASP A 46 -10.28 -1.57 -9.10
CA ASP A 46 -10.78 -1.48 -10.48
C ASP A 46 -12.26 -1.86 -10.56
N VAL A 47 -13.10 -0.84 -10.74
CA VAL A 47 -14.56 -1.00 -10.73
C VAL A 47 -15.04 -1.77 -11.97
N SER A 48 -14.36 -1.61 -13.11
CA SER A 48 -14.72 -2.31 -14.36
C SER A 48 -14.41 -3.81 -14.30
N GLN A 49 -13.34 -4.21 -13.60
CA GLN A 49 -12.91 -5.60 -13.48
C GLN A 49 -13.27 -6.24 -12.13
N ASN A 50 -13.95 -5.50 -11.24
CA ASN A 50 -14.26 -5.91 -9.86
C ASN A 50 -13.00 -6.41 -9.10
N ILE A 51 -11.88 -5.72 -9.30
CA ILE A 51 -10.60 -6.03 -8.64
C ILE A 51 -10.48 -5.14 -7.41
N ASP A 52 -10.22 -5.77 -6.27
CA ASP A 52 -9.94 -5.12 -4.99
C ASP A 52 -8.72 -5.80 -4.35
N ILE A 53 -7.56 -5.15 -4.44
CA ILE A 53 -6.29 -5.71 -3.94
C ILE A 53 -5.83 -4.89 -2.76
N GLU A 54 -5.68 -5.56 -1.64
CA GLU A 54 -5.14 -4.99 -0.43
C GLU A 54 -3.69 -5.45 -0.20
N LEU A 55 -2.78 -4.48 -0.06
CA LEU A 55 -1.37 -4.68 0.26
C LEU A 55 -1.05 -3.97 1.57
N CYS A 56 -0.45 -4.70 2.51
CA CYS A 56 -0.11 -4.17 3.82
C CYS A 56 1.38 -4.30 4.11
N CYS A 57 1.93 -3.33 4.84
CA CYS A 57 3.23 -3.45 5.50
C CYS A 57 3.25 -2.64 6.80
N GLY A 58 4.14 -3.03 7.71
CA GLY A 58 4.13 -2.49 9.06
C GLY A 58 3.27 -3.32 10.02
N GLU A 59 3.39 -3.00 11.30
CA GLU A 59 2.57 -3.62 12.34
C GLU A 59 1.14 -3.03 12.30
N PRO A 60 0.11 -3.85 12.08
CA PRO A 60 -1.26 -3.36 11.98
C PRO A 60 -1.74 -2.79 13.32
N PRO A 61 -2.56 -1.73 13.32
CA PRO A 61 -3.21 -1.24 14.53
C PRO A 61 -4.16 -2.30 15.09
N SER A 62 -4.43 -2.26 16.40
CA SER A 62 -5.23 -3.29 17.09
C SER A 62 -6.67 -3.44 16.60
N ASN A 63 -7.19 -2.43 15.89
CA ASN A 63 -8.52 -2.40 15.27
C ASN A 63 -8.49 -2.70 13.76
N ALA A 64 -7.33 -3.04 13.18
CA ALA A 64 -7.22 -3.38 11.77
C ALA A 64 -8.05 -4.63 11.47
N VAL A 65 -9.00 -4.49 10.56
CA VAL A 65 -9.74 -5.63 10.03
C VAL A 65 -8.87 -6.28 8.95
N PRO A 66 -8.44 -7.54 9.10
CA PRO A 66 -7.68 -8.20 8.06
C PRO A 66 -8.52 -8.33 6.78
N PRO A 67 -7.89 -8.24 5.60
CA PRO A 67 -8.59 -8.42 4.34
C PRO A 67 -9.32 -9.76 4.30
N ALA A 68 -10.58 -9.76 3.88
CA ALA A 68 -11.36 -10.98 3.71
C ALA A 68 -10.67 -11.89 2.68
N ALA A 69 -10.47 -13.16 3.03
CA ALA A 69 -9.85 -14.13 2.13
C ALA A 69 -10.73 -14.39 0.91
N LYS A 70 -10.41 -13.75 -0.21
CA LYS A 70 -11.04 -13.99 -1.52
C LYS A 70 -10.11 -14.82 -2.41
N ARG A 71 -10.70 -15.58 -3.32
CA ARG A 71 -9.95 -16.32 -4.34
C ARG A 71 -9.39 -15.30 -5.33
N GLY A 72 -8.13 -14.91 -5.13
CA GLY A 72 -7.56 -13.78 -5.86
C GLY A 72 -7.41 -14.02 -7.36
N SER A 73 -7.64 -12.96 -8.14
CA SER A 73 -7.46 -12.97 -9.60
C SER A 73 -5.98 -13.17 -9.97
N LEU A 74 -5.68 -13.49 -11.23
CA LEU A 74 -4.29 -13.61 -11.69
C LEU A 74 -3.53 -12.28 -11.51
N ILE A 75 -4.20 -11.16 -11.78
CA ILE A 75 -3.68 -9.80 -11.58
C ILE A 75 -3.33 -9.58 -10.10
N GLU A 76 -4.23 -9.97 -9.19
CA GLU A 76 -3.98 -9.87 -7.74
C GLU A 76 -2.74 -10.67 -7.32
N LYS A 77 -2.61 -11.91 -7.80
CA LYS A 77 -1.46 -12.75 -7.50
C LYS A 77 -0.16 -12.12 -7.98
N ASN A 78 -0.14 -11.58 -9.20
CA ASN A 78 1.05 -10.94 -9.77
C ASN A 78 1.44 -9.69 -8.99
N ILE A 79 0.47 -8.85 -8.61
CA ILE A 79 0.71 -7.63 -7.85
C ILE A 79 1.22 -7.95 -6.44
N LYS A 80 0.61 -8.91 -5.74
CA LYS A 80 1.08 -9.38 -4.43
C LYS A 80 2.47 -10.00 -4.52
N LYS A 81 2.78 -10.74 -5.59
CA LYS A 81 4.11 -11.29 -5.83
C LYS A 81 5.14 -10.17 -6.01
N LEU A 82 4.85 -9.16 -6.83
CA LEU A 82 5.74 -8.01 -7.03
C LEU A 82 5.98 -7.24 -5.73
N TRP A 83 4.94 -7.04 -4.92
CA TRP A 83 5.03 -6.41 -3.60
C TRP A 83 6.04 -7.14 -2.69
N LEU A 84 6.00 -8.48 -2.69
CA LEU A 84 6.94 -9.31 -1.94
C LEU A 84 8.35 -9.28 -2.53
N GLU A 85 8.49 -9.41 -3.85
CA GLU A 85 9.78 -9.41 -4.55
C GLU A 85 10.55 -8.09 -4.40
N LEU A 86 9.85 -6.96 -4.40
CA LEU A 86 10.44 -5.66 -4.10
C LEU A 86 10.77 -5.47 -2.62
N GLY A 87 10.36 -6.40 -1.75
CA GLY A 87 10.56 -6.34 -0.31
C GLY A 87 9.77 -5.21 0.35
N CYS A 88 8.57 -4.92 -0.17
CA CYS A 88 7.66 -3.93 0.41
C CYS A 88 6.93 -4.49 1.64
N ALA A 89 6.79 -5.82 1.73
CA ALA A 89 6.24 -6.50 2.89
C ALA A 89 7.25 -6.57 4.06
N GLY A 90 6.73 -6.59 5.28
CA GLY A 90 7.53 -6.73 6.51
C GLY A 90 6.94 -5.94 7.67
N GLU A 91 7.50 -6.14 8.86
CA GLU A 91 7.12 -5.44 10.10
C GLU A 91 7.55 -3.96 10.11
N GLN A 92 8.62 -3.62 9.38
CA GLN A 92 9.06 -2.24 9.19
C GLN A 92 8.75 -1.76 7.78
N VAL A 93 8.09 -0.61 7.70
CA VAL A 93 7.72 0.05 6.45
C VAL A 93 8.97 0.60 5.77
N ASN A 94 9.27 0.13 4.56
CA ASN A 94 10.37 0.68 3.76
C ASN A 94 9.82 1.65 2.70
N ALA A 95 9.85 2.94 3.02
CA ALA A 95 9.25 3.99 2.20
C ALA A 95 9.83 4.04 0.77
N GLN A 96 11.14 3.82 0.62
CA GLN A 96 11.81 3.82 -0.69
C GLN A 96 11.31 2.68 -1.59
N LYS A 97 11.19 1.46 -1.03
CA LYS A 97 10.69 0.29 -1.76
C LYS A 97 9.21 0.46 -2.14
N ILE A 98 8.41 0.96 -1.21
CA ILE A 98 6.99 1.27 -1.45
C ILE A 98 6.85 2.32 -2.55
N SER A 99 7.67 3.36 -2.52
CA SER A 99 7.71 4.38 -3.57
C SER A 99 8.06 3.79 -4.93
N ALA A 100 9.06 2.91 -5.01
CA ALA A 100 9.43 2.24 -6.25
C ALA A 100 8.28 1.35 -6.78
N PHE A 101 7.62 0.60 -5.90
CA PHE A 101 6.43 -0.17 -6.25
C PHE A 101 5.32 0.73 -6.82
N LEU A 102 5.02 1.84 -6.16
CA LEU A 102 3.96 2.77 -6.58
C LEU A 102 4.26 3.43 -7.93
N LEU A 103 5.52 3.82 -8.18
CA LEU A 103 5.94 4.41 -9.45
C LEU A 103 5.84 3.40 -10.61
N TYR A 104 6.30 2.16 -10.39
CA TYR A 104 6.11 1.07 -11.34
C TYR A 104 4.62 0.85 -11.63
N PHE A 105 3.83 0.82 -10.55
CA PHE A 105 2.41 0.52 -10.65
C PHE A 105 1.63 1.60 -11.37
N GLN A 106 1.85 2.88 -11.05
CA GLN A 106 1.25 4.01 -11.76
C GLN A 106 1.55 3.97 -13.27
N SER A 107 2.76 3.56 -13.65
CA SER A 107 3.12 3.37 -15.07
C SER A 107 2.32 2.24 -15.72
N TYR A 108 2.07 1.15 -15.00
CA TYR A 108 1.22 0.04 -15.46
C TYR A 108 -0.24 0.45 -15.65
N ILE A 109 -0.81 1.22 -14.70
CA ILE A 109 -2.18 1.75 -14.82
C ILE A 109 -2.31 2.62 -16.07
N ASN A 110 -1.37 3.54 -16.29
CA ASN A 110 -1.46 4.52 -17.38
C ASN A 110 -1.23 3.92 -18.78
N GLN A 111 -0.77 2.66 -18.86
CA GLN A 111 -0.58 1.94 -20.12
C GLN A 111 -1.78 1.06 -20.51
N SER A 112 -2.72 0.83 -19.59
CA SER A 112 -3.93 -0.01 -19.80
C SER A 112 -5.17 0.84 -20.08
#